data_AF-I9RV70-F1
#
_entry.id   AF-I9RV70-F1
#
_cell.length_a   1.000
_cell.length_b   1.000
_cell.length_c   1.000
_cell.angle_alpha   90.00
_cell.angle_beta   90.00
_cell.angle_gamma   90.00
#
_symmetry.space_group_name_H-M   'P 1'
#
loop_
_entity.id
_entity.type
_entity.pdbx_description
1 polymer ?
#
loop_
_entity_poly.entity_id
_entity_poly.type
_entity_poly.pdbx_seq_one_letter_code
_entity_poly.pdbx_strand_id
1 'polypeptide(L)'
;MLICQLKEGNATDRHIIHITNIIFILFRCKGEAFLLRWSETRITIALRLSVFQQKRTIFVISKQTEDKMMKIDLKQRKREVLGVIAILLIIVSGMSIYKCTSFHSGFEIMDDLGGNIFPSAILSVATTDAQVIEPSDSLYIGNPKSCIAIRVKSRSAYSRVRIEVAETPFFSRSVSEFILEKPRKEYTIYPDIIWNYEALKNNVQAEPVSVAITVEMNGEDMGQRVRTFSVRSVNECLLGYVTNGTKFHDTGIFFAAYVNEENPMIDKLLREALNTRIVNRFLGYQNTTAGAVDKQVYALWNVLQKRNFRYSSVSNTSLSSNVVFSQRVRTFDDALESSQINCVDGSVLFASLLRAINIDPILVRTPGHMFVGYYTDNSHKEMNFLETTMIGDVDLDDFFPDEQLDSTMVGKSQNQMSLLTFEKSKQYANKKYKENEKGIHSGRLNYMFLEISKDVRRKIQPIGK
;
A
#
# COMPACT_ATOMS: atom_id res chain seq x y z
N MET A 1 38.33 67.27 -2.97
CA MET A 1 38.64 66.48 -4.18
C MET A 1 38.83 65.04 -3.76
N LEU A 2 37.81 64.20 -3.99
CA LEU A 2 37.93 62.75 -4.18
C LEU A 2 36.74 62.40 -5.08
N ILE A 3 37.04 62.05 -6.33
CA ILE A 3 36.04 61.63 -7.32
C ILE A 3 36.03 60.11 -7.28
N CYS A 4 34.89 59.50 -6.92
CA CYS A 4 34.69 58.06 -7.09
C CYS A 4 33.59 57.83 -8.13
N GLN A 5 33.97 57.22 -9.26
CA GLN A 5 33.04 56.67 -10.24
C GLN A 5 32.33 55.44 -9.66
N LEU A 6 31.00 55.38 -9.80
CA LEU A 6 30.21 54.19 -9.50
C LEU A 6 30.11 53.32 -10.77
N LYS A 7 30.63 52.09 -10.70
CA LYS A 7 30.45 51.05 -11.73
C LYS A 7 29.16 50.28 -11.44
N GLU A 8 28.37 49.96 -12.46
CA GLU A 8 27.17 49.14 -12.33
C GLU A 8 27.52 47.68 -11.99
N GLY A 9 26.97 47.16 -10.89
CA GLY A 9 27.17 45.79 -10.41
C GLY A 9 26.06 45.34 -9.46
N ASN A 10 25.75 44.04 -9.46
CA ASN A 10 24.60 43.42 -8.82
C ASN A 10 24.56 43.54 -7.29
N ALA A 11 23.34 43.46 -6.74
CA ALA A 11 22.97 43.75 -5.36
C ALA A 11 23.82 43.06 -4.28
N THR A 12 24.83 43.77 -3.74
CA THR A 12 25.21 43.82 -2.30
C THR A 12 26.51 44.62 -2.12
N ASP A 13 26.46 45.95 -2.26
CA ASP A 13 27.58 46.82 -1.85
C ASP A 13 27.15 47.74 -0.70
N ARG A 14 27.84 47.61 0.45
CA ARG A 14 27.76 48.53 1.59
C ARG A 14 28.99 49.42 1.56
N HIS A 15 28.79 50.74 1.45
CA HIS A 15 29.88 51.70 1.59
C HIS A 15 29.74 52.47 2.91
N ILE A 16 30.79 52.42 3.74
CA ILE A 16 30.90 53.17 4.98
C ILE A 16 31.71 54.44 4.69
N ILE A 17 31.14 55.60 4.94
CA ILE A 17 31.83 56.89 4.76
C ILE A 17 32.08 57.48 6.16
N HIS A 18 33.35 57.70 6.50
CA HIS A 18 33.75 58.39 7.72
C HIS A 18 33.98 59.86 7.45
N ILE A 19 33.17 60.72 8.08
CA ILE A 19 33.45 62.15 8.21
C ILE A 19 33.28 62.46 9.71
N THR A 20 34.37 62.88 10.35
CA THR A 20 34.51 63.34 11.75
C THR A 20 33.30 63.06 12.68
N ASN A 21 33.47 62.03 13.50
CA ASN A 21 32.61 61.61 14.63
C ASN A 21 31.12 61.34 14.38
N ILE A 22 30.71 61.06 13.13
CA ILE A 22 29.35 60.56 12.83
C ILE A 22 29.41 59.44 11.79
N ILE A 23 28.80 58.27 12.08
CA ILE A 23 28.69 57.14 11.15
C ILE A 23 27.36 57.24 10.38
N PHE A 24 27.46 57.25 9.05
CA PHE A 24 26.33 57.13 8.14
C PHE A 24 26.41 55.82 7.35
N ILE A 25 25.28 55.10 7.27
CA ILE A 25 25.17 53.87 6.48
C ILE A 25 24.24 54.14 5.30
N LEU A 26 24.78 54.01 4.09
CA LEU A 26 24.02 54.09 2.85
C LEU A 26 23.71 52.67 2.37
N PHE A 27 22.44 52.39 2.05
CA PHE A 27 22.06 51.12 1.43
C PHE A 27 20.94 51.32 0.42
N ARG A 28 20.90 50.40 -0.56
CA ARG A 28 19.99 50.47 -1.70
C ARG A 28 19.07 49.25 -1.70
N CYS A 29 17.77 49.46 -1.82
CA CYS A 29 16.78 48.37 -1.89
C CYS A 29 15.77 48.68 -3.00
N LYS A 30 15.59 47.76 -3.96
CA LYS A 30 14.67 47.90 -5.10
C LYS A 30 14.77 49.23 -5.87
N GLY A 31 15.99 49.69 -6.15
CA GLY A 31 16.25 50.91 -6.95
C GLY A 31 16.35 52.21 -6.16
N GLU A 32 15.94 52.23 -4.89
CA GLU A 32 15.93 53.44 -4.04
C GLU A 32 17.10 53.45 -3.04
N ALA A 33 17.64 54.65 -2.72
CA ALA A 33 18.78 54.83 -1.81
C ALA A 33 18.34 55.48 -0.48
N PHE A 34 18.84 54.93 0.63
CA PHE A 34 18.52 55.36 1.99
C PHE A 34 19.79 55.70 2.77
N LEU A 35 19.76 56.78 3.56
CA LEU A 35 20.86 57.21 4.44
C LEU A 35 20.41 57.10 5.90
N LEU A 36 21.07 56.22 6.67
CA LEU A 36 20.84 56.07 8.11
C LEU A 36 21.95 56.77 8.90
N ARG A 37 21.56 57.58 9.89
CA ARG A 37 22.47 58.16 10.89
C ARG A 37 22.38 57.36 12.18
N TRP A 38 23.52 56.92 12.70
CA TRP A 38 23.59 56.22 13.99
C TRP A 38 23.98 57.21 15.10
N SER A 39 23.26 57.16 16.22
CA SER A 39 23.51 57.93 17.45
C SER A 39 23.22 57.00 18.63
N GLU A 40 24.09 57.00 19.64
CA GLU A 40 24.08 56.02 20.75
C GLU A 40 22.80 56.04 21.61
N THR A 41 21.91 57.02 21.46
CA THR A 41 20.74 57.16 22.34
C THR A 41 19.38 57.24 21.66
N ARG A 42 19.26 57.16 20.32
CA ARG A 42 17.98 57.02 19.58
C ARG A 42 18.19 56.74 18.09
N ILE A 43 17.39 55.85 17.51
CA ILE A 43 17.25 55.72 16.04
C ILE A 43 16.17 56.71 15.59
N THR A 44 16.53 57.71 14.78
CA THR A 44 15.58 58.63 14.14
C THR A 44 15.45 58.26 12.67
N ILE A 45 14.26 57.86 12.22
CA ILE A 45 13.95 57.57 10.81
C ILE A 45 13.25 58.79 10.22
N ALA A 46 13.90 59.48 9.27
CA ALA A 46 13.29 60.40 8.31
C ALA A 46 14.35 60.68 7.21
N LEU A 47 14.09 60.84 5.92
CA LEU A 47 12.90 61.18 5.14
C LEU A 47 13.18 60.77 3.67
N ARG A 48 12.13 60.55 2.88
CA ARG A 48 12.13 60.19 1.45
C ARG A 48 12.84 61.25 0.58
N LEU A 49 13.86 60.87 -0.19
CA LEU A 49 14.49 61.74 -1.20
C LEU A 49 13.81 61.51 -2.56
N SER A 50 12.77 62.30 -2.85
CA SER A 50 12.28 62.46 -4.23
C SER A 50 13.02 63.62 -4.89
N VAL A 51 13.70 63.31 -6.00
CA VAL A 51 14.44 64.25 -6.83
C VAL A 51 13.49 65.34 -7.35
N PHE A 52 13.76 66.60 -6.99
CA PHE A 52 13.32 67.75 -7.77
C PHE A 52 14.48 68.73 -7.85
N GLN A 53 14.99 68.92 -9.06
CA GLN A 53 15.89 70.02 -9.38
C GLN A 53 15.18 71.34 -9.09
N GLN A 54 15.86 72.30 -8.46
CA GLN A 54 16.13 73.64 -9.00
C GLN A 54 16.43 74.65 -7.87
N LYS A 55 17.54 75.37 -8.04
CA LYS A 55 17.97 76.64 -7.39
C LYS A 55 18.51 76.64 -5.94
N ARG A 56 19.79 77.05 -5.91
CA ARG A 56 20.56 77.76 -4.87
C ARG A 56 19.73 78.41 -3.75
N THR A 57 20.12 78.19 -2.49
CA THR A 57 20.71 79.18 -1.56
C THR A 57 20.75 78.57 -0.15
N ILE A 58 21.94 78.52 0.45
CA ILE A 58 22.13 78.12 1.85
C ILE A 58 21.82 79.34 2.72
N PHE A 59 20.77 79.27 3.54
CA PHE A 59 20.57 80.17 4.67
C PHE A 59 20.92 79.44 5.95
N VAL A 60 21.98 79.89 6.62
CA VAL A 60 22.27 79.55 8.01
C VAL A 60 21.39 80.45 8.87
N ILE A 61 20.42 79.85 9.57
CA ILE A 61 19.68 80.52 10.64
C ILE A 61 20.04 79.79 11.94
N SER A 62 20.88 80.41 12.75
CA SER A 62 21.07 80.04 14.15
C SER A 62 19.77 80.37 14.90
N LYS A 63 19.09 79.36 15.45
CA LYS A 63 18.03 79.59 16.42
C LYS A 63 18.35 78.87 17.72
N GLN A 64 18.65 79.67 18.74
CA GLN A 64 18.68 79.31 20.15
C GLN A 64 17.48 78.41 20.48
N THR A 65 17.75 77.19 20.94
CA THR A 65 16.74 76.34 21.57
C THR A 65 16.68 76.67 23.06
N GLU A 66 15.60 77.33 23.47
CA GLU A 66 15.14 77.28 24.85
C GLU A 66 14.68 75.85 25.17
N ASP A 67 15.25 75.27 26.23
CA ASP A 67 14.80 74.00 26.81
C ASP A 67 13.39 74.14 27.38
N LYS A 68 12.38 73.77 26.58
CA LYS A 68 11.05 73.43 27.10
C LYS A 68 11.00 71.94 27.42
N MET A 69 11.23 71.59 28.67
CA MET A 69 10.84 70.30 29.25
C MET A 69 9.33 70.09 29.04
N MET A 70 8.98 69.25 28.07
CA MET A 70 7.60 68.84 27.82
C MET A 70 7.20 67.82 28.89
N LYS A 71 6.63 68.30 30.00
CA LYS A 71 5.94 67.44 30.98
C LYS A 71 4.73 66.83 30.29
N ILE A 72 4.80 65.55 29.95
CA ILE A 72 3.67 64.77 29.44
C ILE A 72 2.75 64.49 30.61
N ASP A 73 1.63 65.20 30.67
CA ASP A 73 0.60 64.98 31.67
C ASP A 73 -0.22 63.73 31.30
N LEU A 74 0.07 62.59 31.97
CA LEU A 74 -0.59 61.30 31.74
C LEU A 74 -2.10 61.31 32.08
N LYS A 75 -2.63 62.40 32.66
CA LYS A 75 -4.05 62.48 33.05
C LYS A 75 -4.99 62.69 31.85
N GLN A 76 -4.51 63.31 30.76
CA GLN A 76 -5.35 63.71 29.62
C GLN A 76 -5.32 62.71 28.44
N ARG A 77 -4.37 61.77 28.41
CA ARG A 77 -4.24 60.72 27.39
C ARG A 77 -4.69 59.32 27.85
N LYS A 78 -5.45 59.22 28.95
CA LYS A 78 -5.94 57.91 29.46
C LYS A 78 -6.71 57.11 28.40
N ARG A 79 -7.54 57.75 27.57
CA ARG A 79 -8.28 57.07 26.48
C ARG A 79 -7.38 56.59 25.34
N GLU A 80 -6.34 57.35 24.99
CA GLU A 80 -5.36 56.95 23.96
C GLU A 80 -4.50 55.77 24.45
N VAL A 81 -4.05 55.81 25.70
CA VAL A 81 -3.29 54.71 26.32
C VAL A 81 -4.15 53.45 26.47
N LEU A 82 -5.43 53.59 26.87
CA LEU A 82 -6.37 52.45 26.91
C LEU A 82 -6.60 51.84 25.52
N GLY A 83 -6.70 52.69 24.48
CA GLY A 83 -6.86 52.25 23.10
C GLY A 83 -5.66 51.45 22.59
N VAL A 84 -4.43 51.91 22.89
CA VAL A 84 -3.20 51.19 22.53
C VAL A 84 -3.10 49.85 23.27
N ILE A 85 -3.46 49.79 24.55
CA ILE A 85 -3.48 48.54 25.34
C ILE A 85 -4.53 47.57 24.78
N ALA A 86 -5.72 48.06 24.41
CA ALA A 86 -6.76 47.23 23.81
C ALA A 86 -6.33 46.66 22.45
N ILE A 87 -5.66 47.45 21.60
CA ILE A 87 -5.11 46.98 20.33
C ILE A 87 -4.01 45.93 20.56
N LEU A 88 -3.11 46.15 21.53
CA LEU A 88 -2.11 45.16 21.92
C LEU A 88 -2.74 43.86 22.43
N LEU A 89 -3.79 43.95 23.24
CA LEU A 89 -4.54 42.77 23.70
C LEU A 89 -5.23 42.05 22.54
N ILE A 90 -5.79 42.76 21.55
CA ILE A 90 -6.38 42.18 20.33
C ILE A 90 -5.30 41.51 19.47
N ILE A 91 -4.12 42.11 19.35
CA ILE A 91 -3.00 41.51 18.60
C ILE A 91 -2.45 40.28 19.32
N VAL A 92 -2.28 40.33 20.65
CA VAL A 92 -1.80 39.19 21.45
C VAL A 92 -2.83 38.08 21.48
N SER A 93 -4.11 38.39 21.66
CA SER A 93 -5.19 37.39 21.56
C SER A 93 -5.33 36.87 20.14
N GLY A 94 -5.21 37.70 19.11
CA GLY A 94 -5.17 37.28 17.70
C GLY A 94 -3.99 36.37 17.39
N MET A 95 -2.78 36.67 17.89
CA MET A 95 -1.60 35.81 17.75
C MET A 95 -1.72 34.52 18.57
N SER A 96 -2.36 34.58 19.75
CA SER A 96 -2.59 33.42 20.61
C SER A 96 -3.65 32.49 20.00
N ILE A 97 -4.74 33.05 19.48
CA ILE A 97 -5.76 32.33 18.70
C ILE A 97 -5.15 31.78 17.42
N TYR A 98 -4.34 32.54 16.69
CA TYR A 98 -3.62 32.06 15.50
C TYR A 98 -2.65 30.93 15.84
N LYS A 99 -1.94 31.00 16.97
CA LYS A 99 -1.12 29.88 17.46
C LYS A 99 -1.97 28.68 17.87
N CYS A 100 -3.10 28.89 18.53
CA CYS A 100 -4.01 27.84 19.02
C CYS A 100 -4.76 27.14 17.86
N THR A 101 -5.14 27.89 16.82
CA THR A 101 -5.72 27.34 15.58
C THR A 101 -4.65 26.72 14.69
N SER A 102 -3.43 27.29 14.64
CA SER A 102 -2.26 26.64 14.02
C SER A 102 -1.75 25.42 14.81
N PHE A 103 -2.20 25.24 16.06
CA PHE A 103 -1.85 24.10 16.90
C PHE A 103 -2.54 22.80 16.46
N HIS A 104 -3.53 22.87 15.57
CA HIS A 104 -4.12 21.70 14.92
C HIS A 104 -3.38 21.34 13.62
N SER A 105 -2.06 21.16 13.67
CA SER A 105 -1.43 20.25 12.69
C SER A 105 -1.79 18.83 13.13
N GLY A 106 -3.02 18.41 12.86
CA GLY A 106 -3.44 17.03 13.12
C GLY A 106 -2.68 16.05 12.23
N PHE A 107 -2.75 14.78 12.60
CA PHE A 107 -2.41 13.67 11.71
C PHE A 107 -3.67 12.86 11.41
N GLU A 108 -3.61 12.10 10.33
CA GLU A 108 -4.68 11.21 9.90
C GLU A 108 -4.16 9.77 9.79
N ILE A 109 -4.95 8.79 10.25
CA ILE A 109 -4.69 7.37 10.03
C ILE A 109 -5.28 7.00 8.66
N MET A 110 -4.44 6.51 7.77
CA MET A 110 -4.77 6.16 6.40
C MET A 110 -4.48 4.69 6.13
N ASP A 111 -5.06 4.18 5.05
CA ASP A 111 -4.75 2.86 4.53
C ASP A 111 -5.10 2.75 3.04
N ASP A 112 -4.40 1.86 2.36
CA ASP A 112 -4.53 1.65 0.91
C ASP A 112 -5.74 0.76 0.53
N LEU A 113 -6.41 0.14 1.51
CA LEU A 113 -7.41 -0.92 1.31
C LEU A 113 -8.80 -0.58 1.89
N GLY A 114 -9.11 0.70 2.11
CA GLY A 114 -10.42 1.15 2.57
C GLY A 114 -10.85 0.61 3.95
N GLY A 115 -9.91 0.47 4.89
CA GLY A 115 -10.14 -0.02 6.25
C GLY A 115 -10.05 -1.53 6.39
N ASN A 116 -9.49 -2.25 5.41
CA ASN A 116 -9.38 -3.71 5.45
C ASN A 116 -7.92 -4.15 5.64
N ILE A 117 -7.71 -5.12 6.54
CA ILE A 117 -6.42 -5.76 6.77
C ILE A 117 -6.57 -7.21 6.31
N PHE A 118 -5.74 -7.67 5.38
CA PHE A 118 -5.79 -9.04 4.84
C PHE A 118 -4.69 -9.90 5.48
N PRO A 119 -5.02 -10.81 6.43
CA PRO A 119 -4.03 -11.72 7.02
C PRO A 119 -3.30 -12.54 5.97
N SER A 120 -4.01 -13.00 4.93
CA SER A 120 -3.44 -13.79 3.83
C SER A 120 -2.31 -13.05 3.12
N ALA A 121 -2.53 -11.77 2.77
CA ALA A 121 -1.52 -10.92 2.16
C ALA A 121 -0.31 -10.75 3.08
N ILE A 122 -0.53 -10.38 4.34
CA ILE A 122 0.53 -10.14 5.34
C ILE A 122 1.39 -11.40 5.55
N LEU A 123 0.75 -12.54 5.83
CA LEU A 123 1.43 -13.80 6.10
C LEU A 123 2.27 -14.23 4.89
N SER A 124 1.73 -14.08 3.67
CA SER A 124 2.37 -14.57 2.45
C SER A 124 3.66 -13.82 2.09
N VAL A 125 3.81 -12.56 2.51
CA VAL A 125 5.01 -11.75 2.22
C VAL A 125 5.87 -11.48 3.47
N ALA A 126 5.50 -12.02 4.64
CA ALA A 126 6.12 -11.71 5.93
C ALA A 126 7.63 -11.93 5.95
N THR A 127 8.13 -12.92 5.22
CA THR A 127 9.55 -13.31 5.16
C THR A 127 10.25 -12.91 3.86
N THR A 128 9.60 -12.10 3.02
CA THR A 128 10.10 -11.72 1.69
C THR A 128 10.15 -10.21 1.54
N ASP A 129 10.91 -9.68 0.57
CA ASP A 129 10.90 -8.25 0.23
C ASP A 129 9.82 -7.87 -0.79
N ALA A 130 8.88 -8.77 -1.09
CA ALA A 130 7.81 -8.49 -2.03
C ALA A 130 6.88 -7.39 -1.50
N GLN A 131 6.69 -6.36 -2.31
CA GLN A 131 5.75 -5.27 -2.07
C GLN A 131 4.65 -5.34 -3.13
N VAL A 132 3.63 -6.13 -2.86
CA VAL A 132 2.50 -6.37 -3.78
C VAL A 132 1.48 -5.23 -3.71
N ILE A 133 1.29 -4.67 -2.51
CA ILE A 133 0.41 -3.51 -2.30
C ILE A 133 1.29 -2.27 -2.40
N GLU A 134 1.04 -1.47 -3.42
CA GLU A 134 1.70 -0.19 -3.67
C GLU A 134 1.20 0.89 -2.69
N PRO A 135 2.10 1.69 -2.10
CA PRO A 135 1.77 2.85 -1.29
C PRO A 135 1.04 3.91 -2.10
N SER A 136 0.02 4.54 -1.52
CA SER A 136 -0.73 5.61 -2.17
C SER A 136 0.14 6.82 -2.55
N ASP A 137 1.13 7.16 -1.72
CA ASP A 137 1.96 8.36 -1.89
C ASP A 137 3.39 8.01 -2.32
N SER A 138 3.91 8.74 -3.31
CA SER A 138 5.31 8.59 -3.76
C SER A 138 6.34 9.02 -2.71
N LEU A 139 5.95 9.92 -1.80
CA LEU A 139 6.77 10.29 -0.65
C LEU A 139 6.26 9.57 0.59
N TYR A 140 6.80 8.38 0.82
CA TYR A 140 6.56 7.64 2.04
C TYR A 140 7.87 7.24 2.72
N ILE A 141 7.77 6.91 4.00
CA ILE A 141 8.87 6.37 4.81
C ILE A 141 8.34 5.21 5.68
N GLY A 142 9.24 4.31 6.08
CA GLY A 142 8.89 3.13 6.87
C GLY A 142 8.49 1.91 6.01
N ASN A 143 7.77 0.96 6.61
CA ASN A 143 7.47 -0.33 5.99
C ASN A 143 6.01 -0.43 5.50
N PRO A 144 5.76 -0.33 4.18
CA PRO A 144 4.41 -0.26 3.64
C PRO A 144 3.63 -1.58 3.67
N LYS A 145 4.26 -2.72 4.00
CA LYS A 145 3.60 -4.03 4.01
C LYS A 145 2.46 -4.13 5.03
N SER A 146 2.40 -3.24 6.02
CA SER A 146 1.31 -3.20 6.98
C SER A 146 0.01 -2.60 6.43
N CYS A 147 0.09 -1.81 5.35
CA CYS A 147 -0.97 -0.95 4.82
C CYS A 147 -1.51 0.11 5.81
N ILE A 148 -1.09 0.11 7.07
CA ILE A 148 -1.47 1.10 8.08
C ILE A 148 -0.48 2.25 7.96
N ALA A 149 -0.99 3.42 7.58
CA ALA A 149 -0.18 4.61 7.36
C ALA A 149 -0.66 5.78 8.19
N ILE A 150 0.23 6.74 8.41
CA ILE A 150 -0.03 8.00 9.10
C ILE A 150 0.35 9.13 8.17
N ARG A 151 -0.60 10.00 7.89
CA ARG A 151 -0.36 11.23 7.15
C ARG A 151 -0.13 12.37 8.13
N VAL A 152 1.04 12.99 8.03
CA VAL A 152 1.44 14.09 8.90
C VAL A 152 2.18 15.16 8.12
N LYS A 153 1.98 16.43 8.50
CA LYS A 153 2.65 17.57 7.87
C LYS A 153 3.80 18.07 8.72
N SER A 154 5.01 18.09 8.16
CA SER A 154 6.18 18.65 8.82
C SER A 154 6.06 20.18 8.96
N ARG A 155 6.44 20.73 10.12
CA ARG A 155 6.50 22.19 10.31
C ARG A 155 7.87 22.76 9.95
N SER A 156 8.92 22.09 10.42
CA SER A 156 10.33 22.42 10.22
C SER A 156 11.06 21.29 9.49
N ALA A 157 12.23 21.61 8.94
CA ALA A 157 13.13 20.61 8.39
C ALA A 157 13.64 19.70 9.51
N TYR A 158 13.96 18.45 9.16
CA TYR A 158 14.46 17.43 10.10
C TYR A 158 13.59 17.25 11.35
N SER A 159 12.26 17.28 11.18
CA SER A 159 11.35 17.05 12.31
C SER A 159 11.40 15.57 12.72
N ARG A 160 11.66 15.29 13.99
CA ARG A 160 11.63 13.92 14.54
C ARG A 160 10.19 13.57 14.87
N VAL A 161 9.71 12.45 14.37
CA VAL A 161 8.35 11.93 14.62
C VAL A 161 8.49 10.60 15.34
N ARG A 162 7.86 10.48 16.50
CA ARG A 162 7.72 9.22 17.25
C ARG A 162 6.26 8.77 17.14
N ILE A 163 6.05 7.55 16.69
CA ILE A 163 4.74 6.95 16.51
C ILE A 163 4.65 5.76 17.42
N GLU A 164 3.60 5.73 18.23
CA GLU A 164 3.24 4.60 19.06
C GLU A 164 1.93 4.00 18.57
N VAL A 165 1.98 2.70 18.26
CA VAL A 165 0.81 1.91 17.87
C VAL A 165 0.41 1.04 19.04
N ALA A 166 -0.82 1.21 19.52
CA ALA A 166 -1.34 0.46 20.66
C ALA A 166 -1.53 -1.03 20.32
N GLU A 167 -1.45 -1.88 21.35
CA GLU A 167 -1.67 -3.31 21.20
C GLU A 167 -3.11 -3.64 20.78
N THR A 168 -3.24 -4.69 19.97
CA THR A 168 -4.52 -5.32 19.58
C THR A 168 -4.37 -6.84 19.64
N PRO A 169 -5.46 -7.63 19.51
CA PRO A 169 -5.34 -9.08 19.40
C PRO A 169 -4.44 -9.57 18.25
N PHE A 170 -4.26 -8.74 17.21
CA PHE A 170 -3.54 -9.11 15.98
C PHE A 170 -2.12 -8.55 15.89
N PHE A 171 -1.72 -7.63 16.77
CA PHE A 171 -0.35 -7.12 16.82
C PHE A 171 -0.02 -6.50 18.18
N SER A 172 1.23 -6.66 18.60
CA SER A 172 1.75 -6.12 19.85
C SER A 172 1.99 -4.61 19.74
N ARG A 173 2.04 -3.94 20.89
CA ARG A 173 2.44 -2.53 20.98
C ARG A 173 3.80 -2.31 20.32
N SER A 174 3.89 -1.30 19.45
CA SER A 174 5.13 -0.93 18.78
C SER A 174 5.39 0.58 18.85
N VAL A 175 6.67 0.95 18.74
CA VAL A 175 7.12 2.34 18.71
C VAL A 175 8.14 2.47 17.59
N SER A 176 7.86 3.37 16.65
CA SER A 176 8.77 3.68 15.53
C SER A 176 9.12 5.17 15.53
N GLU A 177 10.34 5.49 15.13
CA GLU A 177 10.81 6.87 15.03
C GLU A 177 11.34 7.18 13.63
N PHE A 178 11.02 8.38 13.14
CA PHE A 178 11.36 8.82 11.80
C PHE A 178 11.85 10.27 11.79
N ILE A 179 12.60 10.64 10.74
CA ILE A 179 13.07 12.00 10.52
C ILE A 179 12.45 12.55 9.22
N LEU A 180 11.69 13.64 9.34
CA LEU A 180 11.07 14.33 8.21
C LEU A 180 11.99 15.44 7.71
N GLU A 181 12.76 15.16 6.66
CA GLU A 181 13.81 16.06 6.17
C GLU A 181 13.29 17.41 5.67
N LYS A 182 12.20 17.43 4.91
CA LYS A 182 11.71 18.61 4.19
C LYS A 182 10.68 19.35 5.04
N PRO A 183 10.79 20.68 5.19
CA PRO A 183 9.81 21.48 5.93
C PRO A 183 8.51 21.65 5.14
N ARG A 184 7.39 21.86 5.84
CA ARG A 184 6.08 22.20 5.27
C ARG A 184 5.56 21.19 4.24
N LYS A 185 6.02 19.94 4.32
CA LYS A 185 5.65 18.87 3.40
C LYS A 185 4.82 17.83 4.12
N GLU A 186 3.88 17.25 3.40
CA GLU A 186 3.08 16.13 3.87
C GLU A 186 3.86 14.83 3.64
N TYR A 187 3.87 13.98 4.66
CA TYR A 187 4.55 12.71 4.68
C TYR A 187 3.56 11.61 5.00
N THR A 188 3.70 10.49 4.30
CA THR A 188 3.00 9.24 4.62
C THR A 188 4.00 8.31 5.29
N ILE A 189 3.73 7.99 6.55
CA ILE A 189 4.62 7.22 7.41
C ILE A 189 3.97 5.88 7.66
N TYR A 190 4.65 4.80 7.33
CA TYR A 190 4.23 3.44 7.66
C TYR A 190 5.01 2.96 8.90
N PRO A 191 4.40 3.00 10.09
CA PRO A 191 5.06 2.52 11.31
C PRO A 191 5.29 1.00 11.26
N ASP A 192 6.23 0.53 12.06
CA ASP A 192 6.45 -0.90 12.22
C ASP A 192 5.29 -1.52 12.99
N ILE A 193 4.71 -2.59 12.45
CA ILE A 193 3.66 -3.36 13.11
C ILE A 193 4.24 -4.71 13.51
N ILE A 194 4.19 -5.03 14.80
CA ILE A 194 4.65 -6.31 15.34
C ILE A 194 3.48 -7.28 15.30
N TRP A 195 3.28 -7.92 14.15
CA TRP A 195 2.16 -8.83 13.91
C TRP A 195 2.16 -10.06 14.83
N ASN A 196 0.99 -10.39 15.36
CA ASN A 196 0.72 -11.70 15.95
C ASN A 196 0.31 -12.67 14.82
N TYR A 197 1.30 -13.32 14.21
CA TYR A 197 1.08 -14.21 13.07
C TYR A 197 0.17 -15.41 13.38
N GLU A 198 0.15 -15.89 14.63
CA GLU A 198 -0.74 -16.97 15.04
C GLU A 198 -2.19 -16.50 15.06
N ALA A 199 -2.48 -15.32 15.62
CA ALA A 199 -3.81 -14.74 15.58
C ALA A 199 -4.28 -14.48 14.13
N LEU A 200 -3.39 -13.96 13.27
CA LEU A 200 -3.67 -13.74 11.85
C LEU A 200 -4.01 -15.05 11.12
N LYS A 201 -3.21 -16.10 11.33
CA LYS A 201 -3.40 -17.43 10.71
C LYS A 201 -4.70 -18.09 11.16
N ASN A 202 -5.13 -17.86 12.40
CA ASN A 202 -6.33 -18.45 12.97
C ASN A 202 -7.61 -17.61 12.76
N ASN A 203 -7.50 -16.43 12.15
CA ASN A 203 -8.67 -15.58 11.91
C ASN A 203 -9.53 -16.08 10.75
N VAL A 204 -10.56 -16.88 11.03
CA VAL A 204 -11.41 -17.49 9.99
C VAL A 204 -12.64 -16.64 9.63
N GLN A 205 -12.94 -15.60 10.40
CA GLN A 205 -14.04 -14.67 10.16
C GLN A 205 -13.54 -13.22 10.20
N ALA A 206 -14.24 -12.30 9.55
CA ALA A 206 -13.87 -10.90 9.60
C ALA A 206 -14.19 -10.31 10.97
N GLU A 207 -13.23 -9.62 11.59
CA GLU A 207 -13.37 -9.01 12.92
C GLU A 207 -13.02 -7.52 12.89
N PRO A 208 -13.82 -6.64 13.52
CA PRO A 208 -13.47 -5.23 13.65
C PRO A 208 -12.39 -5.02 14.73
N VAL A 209 -11.37 -4.22 14.42
CA VAL A 209 -10.26 -3.90 15.32
C VAL A 209 -10.07 -2.39 15.37
N SER A 210 -10.01 -1.84 16.59
CA SER A 210 -9.71 -0.42 16.79
C SER A 210 -8.21 -0.21 16.85
N VAL A 211 -7.64 0.44 15.83
CA VAL A 211 -6.22 0.77 15.76
C VAL A 211 -6.04 2.18 16.35
N ALA A 212 -5.44 2.24 17.54
CA ALA A 212 -5.12 3.50 18.21
C ALA A 212 -3.65 3.86 17.98
N ILE A 213 -3.42 5.09 17.52
CA ILE A 213 -2.09 5.61 17.20
C ILE A 213 -1.90 6.93 17.94
N THR A 214 -0.79 7.03 18.65
CA THR A 214 -0.32 8.27 19.29
C THR A 214 0.90 8.78 18.53
N VAL A 215 0.93 10.07 18.22
CA VAL A 215 2.03 10.69 17.47
C VAL A 215 2.63 11.83 18.27
N GLU A 216 3.95 11.83 18.40
CA GLU A 216 4.72 12.94 18.94
C GLU A 216 5.62 13.51 17.83
N MET A 217 5.69 14.83 17.72
CA MET A 217 6.58 15.53 16.78
C MET A 217 7.48 16.50 17.53
N ASN A 218 8.80 16.31 17.40
CA ASN A 218 9.82 17.10 18.10
C ASN A 218 9.64 17.15 19.62
N GLY A 219 9.10 16.07 20.21
CA GLY A 219 8.78 15.97 21.64
C GLY A 219 7.47 16.64 22.07
N GLU A 220 6.72 17.24 21.13
CA GLU A 220 5.36 17.73 21.38
C GLU A 220 4.34 16.65 21.04
N ASP A 221 3.42 16.36 21.96
CA ASP A 221 2.32 15.41 21.74
C ASP A 221 1.31 16.00 20.73
N MET A 222 1.06 15.26 19.64
CA MET A 222 0.06 15.60 18.62
C MET A 222 -1.30 14.96 18.92
N GLY A 223 -1.38 14.19 20.02
CA GLY A 223 -2.56 13.49 20.50
C GLY A 223 -2.68 12.06 19.96
N GLN A 224 -3.81 11.45 20.31
CA GLN A 224 -4.19 10.12 19.85
C GLN A 224 -5.32 10.18 18.84
N ARG A 225 -5.28 9.27 17.86
CA ARG A 225 -6.38 9.00 16.93
C ARG A 225 -6.65 7.51 16.92
N VAL A 226 -7.90 7.18 16.65
CA VAL A 226 -8.37 5.79 16.53
C VAL A 226 -9.10 5.65 15.21
N ARG A 227 -8.82 4.56 14.49
CA ARG A 227 -9.56 4.16 13.30
C ARG A 227 -9.90 2.68 13.41
N THR A 228 -11.15 2.33 13.12
CA THR A 228 -11.59 0.94 13.08
C THR A 228 -11.25 0.33 11.73
N PHE A 229 -10.60 -0.83 11.76
CA PHE A 229 -10.31 -1.67 10.61
C PHE A 229 -11.11 -2.96 10.68
N SER A 230 -11.32 -3.61 9.55
CA SER A 230 -11.81 -4.99 9.47
C SER A 230 -10.62 -5.90 9.16
N VAL A 231 -10.19 -6.70 10.14
CA VAL A 231 -9.24 -7.78 9.90
C VAL A 231 -10.01 -8.92 9.24
N ARG A 232 -9.68 -9.17 7.97
CA ARG A 232 -10.39 -10.13 7.12
C ARG A 232 -10.08 -11.56 7.51
N SER A 233 -10.89 -12.49 7.03
CA SER A 233 -10.60 -13.92 7.17
C SER A 233 -9.29 -14.28 6.45
N VAL A 234 -8.49 -15.20 7.01
CA VAL A 234 -7.32 -15.81 6.33
C VAL A 234 -7.73 -16.51 5.03
N ASN A 235 -9.00 -16.92 4.93
CA ASN A 235 -9.58 -17.47 3.72
C ASN A 235 -10.01 -16.41 2.70
N GLU A 236 -9.72 -15.12 2.90
CA GLU A 236 -9.96 -14.08 1.88
C GLU A 236 -8.67 -13.71 1.16
N CYS A 237 -8.60 -14.06 -0.12
CA CYS A 237 -7.52 -13.65 -1.01
C CYS A 237 -7.83 -12.27 -1.58
N LEU A 238 -6.93 -11.30 -1.39
CA LEU A 238 -7.01 -10.01 -2.06
C LEU A 238 -6.76 -10.22 -3.57
N LEU A 239 -7.75 -9.85 -4.41
CA LEU A 239 -7.65 -9.96 -5.87
C LEU A 239 -7.13 -8.68 -6.50
N GLY A 240 -7.47 -7.54 -5.90
CA GLY A 240 -7.04 -6.23 -6.35
C GLY A 240 -7.78 -5.15 -5.61
N TYR A 241 -7.33 -3.92 -5.84
CA TYR A 241 -7.88 -2.74 -5.19
C TYR A 241 -7.80 -1.52 -6.11
N VAL A 242 -8.65 -0.52 -5.84
CA VAL A 242 -8.72 0.72 -6.61
C VAL A 242 -8.22 1.87 -5.77
N THR A 243 -7.25 2.59 -6.32
CA THR A 243 -6.74 3.85 -5.75
C THR A 243 -7.15 5.03 -6.63
N ASN A 244 -7.21 6.23 -6.05
CA ASN A 244 -7.56 7.48 -6.77
C ASN A 244 -8.88 7.38 -7.56
N GLY A 245 -9.82 6.55 -7.09
CA GLY A 245 -11.13 6.31 -7.70
C GLY A 245 -11.12 5.57 -9.05
N THR A 246 -9.97 5.32 -9.66
CA THR A 246 -9.91 4.82 -11.06
C THR A 246 -8.74 3.88 -11.35
N LYS A 247 -7.62 3.96 -10.62
CA LYS A 247 -6.44 3.11 -10.86
C LYS A 247 -6.62 1.76 -10.17
N PHE A 248 -6.86 0.71 -10.95
CA PHE A 248 -6.88 -0.67 -10.47
C PHE A 248 -5.45 -1.21 -10.30
N HIS A 249 -5.22 -1.89 -9.19
CA HIS A 249 -4.00 -2.62 -8.88
C HIS A 249 -4.35 -4.11 -8.78
N ASP A 250 -3.71 -4.91 -9.63
CA ASP A 250 -3.87 -6.36 -9.59
C ASP A 250 -2.99 -6.95 -8.49
N THR A 251 -3.59 -7.79 -7.66
CA THR A 251 -2.90 -8.50 -6.58
C THR A 251 -3.18 -10.00 -6.65
N GLY A 252 -3.63 -10.50 -7.81
CA GLY A 252 -3.90 -11.92 -8.06
C GLY A 252 -2.73 -12.85 -7.74
N ILE A 253 -1.49 -12.34 -7.69
CA ILE A 253 -0.32 -13.08 -7.21
C ILE A 253 -0.52 -13.69 -5.80
N PHE A 254 -1.39 -13.12 -4.96
CA PHE A 254 -1.71 -13.68 -3.64
C PHE A 254 -2.40 -15.04 -3.69
N PHE A 255 -2.97 -15.45 -4.84
CA PHE A 255 -3.46 -16.83 -4.99
C PHE A 255 -2.35 -17.86 -4.77
N ALA A 256 -1.09 -17.51 -5.07
CA ALA A 256 0.04 -18.39 -4.81
C ALA A 256 0.19 -18.73 -3.33
N ALA A 257 -0.30 -17.88 -2.41
CA ALA A 257 -0.27 -18.15 -0.99
C ALA A 257 -1.15 -19.37 -0.61
N TYR A 258 -2.21 -19.65 -1.38
CA TYR A 258 -3.10 -20.78 -1.14
C TYR A 258 -2.65 -22.09 -1.81
N VAL A 259 -1.60 -22.02 -2.63
CA VAL A 259 -0.92 -23.21 -3.14
C VAL A 259 0.10 -23.62 -2.06
N ASN A 260 -0.11 -24.78 -1.42
CA ASN A 260 0.70 -25.25 -0.30
C ASN A 260 1.32 -26.62 -0.63
N GLU A 261 2.43 -26.60 -1.36
CA GLU A 261 3.18 -27.79 -1.76
C GLU A 261 3.90 -28.52 -0.61
N GLU A 262 4.00 -27.91 0.57
CA GLU A 262 4.67 -28.48 1.75
C GLU A 262 3.69 -29.08 2.76
N ASN A 263 2.38 -29.13 2.42
CA ASN A 263 1.39 -29.64 3.35
C ASN A 263 1.62 -31.14 3.67
N PRO A 264 1.64 -31.54 4.97
CA PRO A 264 1.89 -32.94 5.37
C PRO A 264 0.93 -33.98 4.78
N MET A 265 -0.29 -33.58 4.44
CA MET A 265 -1.30 -34.47 3.86
C MET A 265 -1.02 -34.82 2.39
N ILE A 266 -0.12 -34.08 1.72
CA ILE A 266 0.29 -34.39 0.34
C ILE A 266 0.95 -35.76 0.27
N ASP A 267 1.83 -36.10 1.20
CA ASP A 267 2.51 -37.41 1.23
C ASP A 267 1.51 -38.57 1.25
N LYS A 268 0.40 -38.41 1.97
CA LYS A 268 -0.67 -39.40 2.00
C LYS A 268 -1.33 -39.54 0.62
N LEU A 269 -1.64 -38.43 -0.04
CA LEU A 269 -2.24 -38.43 -1.38
C LEU A 269 -1.30 -39.00 -2.45
N LEU A 270 -0.01 -38.67 -2.39
CA LEU A 270 0.98 -39.22 -3.31
C LEU A 270 1.13 -40.73 -3.14
N ARG A 271 1.15 -41.24 -1.89
CA ARG A 271 1.17 -42.69 -1.63
C ARG A 271 -0.08 -43.39 -2.16
N GLU A 272 -1.25 -42.80 -1.96
CA GLU A 272 -2.50 -43.32 -2.55
C GLU A 272 -2.45 -43.36 -4.07
N ALA A 273 -1.82 -42.36 -4.70
CA ALA A 273 -1.67 -42.30 -6.15
C ALA A 273 -0.73 -43.38 -6.68
N LEU A 274 0.37 -43.64 -5.98
CA LEU A 274 1.27 -44.76 -6.31
C LEU A 274 0.56 -46.11 -6.17
N ASN A 275 -0.32 -46.27 -5.18
CA ASN A 275 -1.09 -47.50 -4.98
C ASN A 275 -2.06 -47.82 -6.12
N THR A 276 -2.47 -46.81 -6.91
CA THR A 276 -3.28 -47.03 -8.12
C THR A 276 -2.53 -47.75 -9.24
N ARG A 277 -1.18 -47.76 -9.19
CA ARG A 277 -0.28 -48.25 -10.24
C ARG A 277 -0.44 -47.57 -11.59
N ILE A 278 -1.10 -46.42 -11.65
CA ILE A 278 -1.11 -45.55 -12.85
C ILE A 278 0.33 -45.09 -13.12
N VAL A 279 1.05 -44.68 -12.08
CA VAL A 279 2.49 -44.39 -12.10
C VAL A 279 3.20 -45.14 -10.98
N ASN A 280 4.47 -45.50 -11.21
CA ASN A 280 5.31 -46.20 -10.21
C ASN A 280 6.13 -45.24 -9.34
N ARG A 281 6.26 -43.98 -9.76
CA ARG A 281 6.98 -42.90 -9.07
C ARG A 281 6.58 -41.57 -9.70
N PHE A 282 6.68 -40.49 -8.91
CA PHE A 282 6.58 -39.12 -9.41
C PHE A 282 7.98 -38.59 -9.70
N LEU A 283 8.22 -38.16 -10.93
CA LEU A 283 9.48 -37.59 -11.42
C LEU A 283 9.32 -36.13 -11.86
N GLY A 284 8.10 -35.61 -11.87
CA GLY A 284 7.78 -34.30 -12.42
C GLY A 284 8.29 -34.18 -13.84
N TYR A 285 9.01 -33.08 -14.11
CA TYR A 285 9.65 -32.82 -15.40
C TYR A 285 10.91 -33.64 -15.70
N GLN A 286 11.45 -34.41 -14.75
CA GLN A 286 12.63 -35.25 -15.00
C GLN A 286 12.32 -36.45 -15.91
N ASN A 287 11.05 -36.80 -16.08
CA ASN A 287 10.65 -37.84 -17.00
C ASN A 287 10.49 -37.28 -18.43
N THR A 288 11.46 -37.59 -19.29
CA THR A 288 11.51 -37.10 -20.68
C THR A 288 10.63 -37.89 -21.66
N THR A 289 9.91 -38.91 -21.17
CA THR A 289 9.01 -39.70 -22.02
C THR A 289 7.81 -38.86 -22.41
N ALA A 290 7.47 -38.82 -23.70
CA ALA A 290 6.28 -38.11 -24.18
C ALA A 290 5.02 -38.57 -23.43
N GLY A 291 4.21 -37.61 -22.97
CA GLY A 291 2.99 -37.88 -22.19
C GLY A 291 3.23 -38.31 -20.73
N ALA A 292 4.47 -38.38 -20.24
CA ALA A 292 4.74 -38.77 -18.87
C ALA A 292 4.23 -37.76 -17.83
N VAL A 293 4.26 -36.47 -18.14
CA VAL A 293 3.68 -35.44 -17.27
C VAL A 293 2.17 -35.62 -17.17
N ASP A 294 1.47 -35.72 -18.30
CA ASP A 294 0.02 -35.95 -18.36
C ASP A 294 -0.39 -37.22 -17.58
N LYS A 295 0.40 -38.29 -17.66
CA LYS A 295 0.18 -39.52 -16.89
C LYS A 295 0.35 -39.35 -15.37
N GLN A 296 1.30 -38.53 -14.93
CA GLN A 296 1.46 -38.19 -13.50
C GLN A 296 0.30 -37.33 -13.00
N VAL A 297 -0.11 -36.35 -13.81
CA VAL A 297 -1.25 -35.48 -13.54
C VAL A 297 -2.54 -36.30 -13.43
N TYR A 298 -2.75 -37.26 -14.34
CA TYR A 298 -3.88 -38.19 -14.29
C TYR A 298 -3.87 -39.04 -13.00
N ALA A 299 -2.70 -39.48 -12.52
CA ALA A 299 -2.61 -40.24 -11.27
C ALA A 299 -3.10 -39.42 -10.06
N LEU A 300 -2.78 -38.12 -10.01
CA LEU A 300 -3.27 -37.20 -8.99
C LEU A 300 -4.79 -37.00 -9.10
N TRP A 301 -5.29 -36.76 -10.33
CA TRP A 301 -6.72 -36.66 -10.63
C TRP A 301 -7.50 -37.89 -10.15
N ASN A 302 -7.00 -39.09 -10.47
CA ASN A 302 -7.65 -40.35 -10.11
C ASN A 302 -7.81 -40.54 -8.60
N VAL A 303 -6.81 -40.15 -7.81
CA VAL A 303 -6.90 -40.24 -6.34
C VAL A 303 -7.90 -39.26 -5.76
N LEU A 304 -7.91 -38.02 -6.25
CA LEU A 304 -8.87 -37.04 -5.79
C LEU A 304 -10.30 -37.51 -6.12
N GLN A 305 -10.56 -37.97 -7.35
CA GLN A 305 -11.89 -38.49 -7.69
C GLN A 305 -12.28 -39.69 -6.82
N LYS A 306 -11.35 -40.60 -6.49
CA LYS A 306 -11.62 -41.74 -5.57
C LYS A 306 -12.00 -41.32 -4.16
N ARG A 307 -11.67 -40.09 -3.76
CA ARG A 307 -12.06 -39.51 -2.48
C ARG A 307 -13.44 -38.86 -2.49
N ASN A 308 -14.19 -38.98 -3.59
CA ASN A 308 -15.57 -38.50 -3.73
C ASN A 308 -15.73 -37.01 -3.40
N PHE A 309 -14.80 -36.16 -3.86
CA PHE A 309 -15.03 -34.72 -3.85
C PHE A 309 -16.35 -34.42 -4.55
N ARG A 310 -17.13 -33.50 -4.00
CA ARG A 310 -18.32 -32.94 -4.63
C ARG A 310 -18.02 -31.50 -5.01
N TYR A 311 -18.48 -31.10 -6.19
CA TYR A 311 -18.41 -29.71 -6.56
C TYR A 311 -19.42 -28.90 -5.74
N SER A 312 -19.01 -27.71 -5.29
CA SER A 312 -19.91 -26.73 -4.69
C SER A 312 -19.92 -25.47 -5.53
N SER A 313 -21.08 -25.15 -6.12
CA SER A 313 -21.32 -23.91 -6.86
C SER A 313 -21.44 -22.68 -5.95
N VAL A 314 -21.44 -22.87 -4.63
CA VAL A 314 -21.49 -21.78 -3.64
C VAL A 314 -20.13 -21.09 -3.59
N SER A 315 -19.95 -20.13 -4.49
CA SER A 315 -18.84 -19.17 -4.44
C SER A 315 -19.25 -17.99 -3.57
N ASN A 316 -18.81 -17.99 -2.31
CA ASN A 316 -19.00 -16.84 -1.44
C ASN A 316 -17.96 -15.77 -1.82
N THR A 317 -18.27 -14.90 -2.77
CA THR A 317 -17.54 -13.62 -2.92
C THR A 317 -17.64 -12.90 -1.58
N SER A 318 -16.54 -12.85 -0.83
CA SER A 318 -16.60 -12.46 0.59
C SER A 318 -16.71 -10.95 0.78
N LEU A 319 -16.04 -10.19 -0.09
CA LEU A 319 -16.09 -8.73 -0.12
C LEU A 319 -15.78 -8.24 -1.54
N SER A 320 -16.78 -7.63 -2.17
CA SER A 320 -16.60 -6.80 -3.36
C SER A 320 -17.14 -5.40 -3.05
N SER A 321 -16.25 -4.45 -2.83
CA SER A 321 -16.59 -3.03 -2.71
C SER A 321 -16.03 -2.27 -3.93
N ASN A 322 -16.36 -0.99 -4.06
CA ASN A 322 -15.74 -0.14 -5.09
C ASN A 322 -14.24 0.07 -4.88
N VAL A 323 -13.69 -0.30 -3.71
CA VAL A 323 -12.29 -0.08 -3.34
C VAL A 323 -11.49 -1.38 -3.35
N VAL A 324 -12.07 -2.49 -2.89
CA VAL A 324 -11.36 -3.77 -2.71
C VAL A 324 -12.17 -4.94 -3.26
N PHE A 325 -11.47 -5.82 -3.98
CA PHE A 325 -11.99 -7.08 -4.50
C PHE A 325 -11.28 -8.25 -3.83
N SER A 326 -12.04 -9.21 -3.32
CA SER A 326 -11.50 -10.41 -2.67
C SER A 326 -12.25 -11.67 -3.09
N GLN A 327 -11.55 -12.81 -3.01
CA GLN A 327 -12.10 -14.14 -3.25
C GLN A 327 -11.95 -14.99 -1.99
N ARG A 328 -13.01 -15.71 -1.61
CA ARG A 328 -12.84 -16.75 -0.59
C ARG A 328 -12.08 -17.94 -1.16
N VAL A 329 -11.04 -18.37 -0.48
CA VAL A 329 -10.21 -19.52 -0.81
C VAL A 329 -10.00 -20.36 0.45
N ARG A 330 -10.40 -21.62 0.40
CA ARG A 330 -10.12 -22.58 1.47
C ARG A 330 -8.63 -22.91 1.50
N THR A 331 -8.10 -23.16 2.70
CA THR A 331 -6.75 -23.71 2.81
C THR A 331 -6.73 -25.14 2.29
N PHE A 332 -5.53 -25.69 2.08
CA PHE A 332 -5.37 -27.08 1.61
C PHE A 332 -6.09 -28.08 2.52
N ASP A 333 -5.95 -27.93 3.84
CA ASP A 333 -6.58 -28.80 4.83
C ASP A 333 -8.11 -28.67 4.80
N ASP A 334 -8.63 -27.44 4.81
CA ASP A 334 -10.08 -27.17 4.74
C ASP A 334 -10.70 -27.74 3.45
N ALA A 335 -9.97 -27.65 2.32
CA ALA A 335 -10.41 -28.17 1.04
C ALA A 335 -10.49 -29.70 1.05
N LEU A 336 -9.48 -30.39 1.61
CA LEU A 336 -9.47 -31.84 1.74
C LEU A 336 -10.55 -32.38 2.69
N GLU A 337 -10.80 -31.69 3.82
CA GLU A 337 -11.76 -32.13 4.82
C GLU A 337 -13.22 -31.93 4.38
N SER A 338 -13.53 -30.77 3.81
CA SER A 338 -14.92 -30.40 3.48
C SER A 338 -15.54 -31.27 2.38
N SER A 339 -14.71 -31.90 1.53
CA SER A 339 -15.11 -32.67 0.34
C SER A 339 -16.08 -31.90 -0.59
N GLN A 340 -16.25 -30.59 -0.40
CA GLN A 340 -17.13 -29.70 -1.16
C GLN A 340 -16.32 -28.46 -1.58
N ILE A 341 -15.77 -28.50 -2.79
CA ILE A 341 -14.82 -27.49 -3.28
C ILE A 341 -15.42 -26.72 -4.45
N ASN A 342 -15.18 -25.41 -4.48
CA ASN A 342 -15.50 -24.59 -5.65
C ASN A 342 -14.33 -24.60 -6.66
N CYS A 343 -14.47 -23.91 -7.78
CA CYS A 343 -13.46 -23.88 -8.84
C CYS A 343 -12.11 -23.33 -8.38
N VAL A 344 -12.12 -22.35 -7.48
CA VAL A 344 -10.92 -21.72 -6.91
C VAL A 344 -10.21 -22.68 -5.95
N ASP A 345 -10.95 -23.26 -5.00
CA ASP A 345 -10.45 -24.22 -4.03
C ASP A 345 -9.83 -25.45 -4.74
N GLY A 346 -10.54 -25.99 -5.74
CA GLY A 346 -10.06 -27.11 -6.54
C GLY A 346 -8.78 -26.78 -7.32
N SER A 347 -8.70 -25.58 -7.91
CA SER A 347 -7.52 -25.14 -8.65
C SER A 347 -6.29 -25.01 -7.76
N VAL A 348 -6.41 -24.38 -6.58
CA VAL A 348 -5.26 -24.23 -5.67
C VAL A 348 -4.87 -25.54 -4.98
N LEU A 349 -5.84 -26.41 -4.68
CA LEU A 349 -5.60 -27.76 -4.17
C LEU A 349 -4.79 -28.58 -5.19
N PHE A 350 -5.25 -28.62 -6.44
CA PHE A 350 -4.60 -29.38 -7.49
C PHE A 350 -3.22 -28.80 -7.84
N ALA A 351 -3.09 -27.47 -7.88
CA ALA A 351 -1.81 -26.81 -8.06
C ALA A 351 -0.81 -27.17 -6.95
N SER A 352 -1.25 -27.31 -5.70
CA SER A 352 -0.40 -27.73 -4.59
C SER A 352 0.20 -29.12 -4.81
N LEU A 353 -0.61 -30.05 -5.33
CA LEU A 353 -0.16 -31.40 -5.67
C LEU A 353 0.82 -31.42 -6.84
N LEU A 354 0.55 -30.64 -7.89
CA LEU A 354 1.45 -30.52 -9.05
C LEU A 354 2.83 -30.00 -8.63
N ARG A 355 2.82 -28.93 -7.83
CA ARG A 355 4.05 -28.30 -7.35
C ARG A 355 4.86 -29.23 -6.43
N ALA A 356 4.19 -30.01 -5.59
CA ALA A 356 4.83 -31.02 -4.74
C ALA A 356 5.53 -32.14 -5.52
N ILE A 357 5.09 -32.42 -6.76
CA ILE A 357 5.75 -33.36 -7.66
C ILE A 357 6.66 -32.67 -8.69
N ASN A 358 7.05 -31.42 -8.43
CA ASN A 358 7.97 -30.64 -9.26
C ASN A 358 7.47 -30.44 -10.70
N ILE A 359 6.17 -30.17 -10.83
CA ILE A 359 5.50 -29.62 -12.02
C ILE A 359 5.07 -28.20 -11.67
N ASP A 360 5.34 -27.23 -12.53
CA ASP A 360 4.96 -25.83 -12.29
C ASP A 360 3.50 -25.63 -12.71
N PRO A 361 2.58 -25.41 -11.75
CA PRO A 361 1.17 -25.23 -12.07
C PRO A 361 0.90 -23.80 -12.52
N ILE A 362 -0.14 -23.66 -13.33
CA ILE A 362 -0.65 -22.38 -13.82
C ILE A 362 -2.05 -22.20 -13.28
N LEU A 363 -2.30 -21.12 -12.56
CA LEU A 363 -3.63 -20.72 -12.15
C LEU A 363 -4.19 -19.75 -13.19
N VAL A 364 -5.32 -20.13 -13.81
CA VAL A 364 -5.99 -19.29 -14.81
C VAL A 364 -7.35 -18.87 -14.27
N ARG A 365 -7.59 -17.56 -14.25
CA ARG A 365 -8.88 -16.98 -13.87
C ARG A 365 -9.50 -16.28 -15.07
N THR A 366 -10.79 -16.54 -15.27
CA THR A 366 -11.67 -15.78 -16.16
C THR A 366 -12.84 -15.24 -15.34
N PRO A 367 -13.63 -14.27 -15.85
CA PRO A 367 -14.81 -13.80 -15.14
C PRO A 367 -15.71 -14.96 -14.68
N GLY A 368 -15.91 -15.09 -13.37
CA GLY A 368 -16.76 -16.10 -12.75
C GLY A 368 -16.17 -17.51 -12.67
N HIS A 369 -14.93 -17.76 -13.12
CA HIS A 369 -14.39 -19.12 -13.15
C HIS A 369 -12.86 -19.19 -13.00
N MET A 370 -12.37 -20.33 -12.52
CA MET A 370 -10.95 -20.58 -12.32
C MET A 370 -10.64 -22.05 -12.61
N PHE A 371 -9.52 -22.29 -13.31
CA PHE A 371 -9.02 -23.62 -13.61
C PHE A 371 -7.50 -23.66 -13.48
N VAL A 372 -6.95 -24.88 -13.42
CA VAL A 372 -5.51 -25.12 -13.27
C VAL A 372 -4.91 -25.61 -14.58
N GLY A 373 -3.66 -25.26 -14.85
CA GLY A 373 -2.88 -25.77 -15.95
C GLY A 373 -1.51 -26.23 -15.51
N TYR A 374 -0.80 -26.82 -16.46
CA TYR A 374 0.57 -27.30 -16.29
C TYR A 374 1.25 -27.37 -17.66
N TYR A 375 2.56 -27.21 -17.67
CA TYR A 375 3.36 -27.47 -18.87
C TYR A 375 3.53 -28.97 -19.11
N THR A 376 3.57 -29.39 -20.36
CA THR A 376 3.72 -30.81 -20.73
C THR A 376 5.15 -31.34 -20.52
N ASP A 377 6.13 -30.44 -20.37
CA ASP A 377 7.53 -30.73 -20.07
C ASP A 377 8.25 -29.51 -19.46
N ASN A 378 9.56 -29.67 -19.15
CA ASN A 378 10.41 -28.61 -18.58
C ASN A 378 10.73 -27.45 -19.54
N SER A 379 10.36 -27.55 -20.83
CA SER A 379 10.64 -26.49 -21.81
C SER A 379 9.63 -25.34 -21.72
N HIS A 380 8.51 -25.56 -21.03
CA HIS A 380 7.42 -24.60 -20.83
C HIS A 380 6.84 -24.06 -22.15
N LYS A 381 6.86 -24.88 -23.23
CA LYS A 381 6.35 -24.50 -24.56
C LYS A 381 4.88 -24.84 -24.75
N GLU A 382 4.50 -26.04 -24.33
CA GLU A 382 3.15 -26.57 -24.50
C GLU A 382 2.47 -26.67 -23.13
N MET A 383 1.21 -26.27 -23.07
CA MET A 383 0.41 -26.23 -21.84
C MET A 383 -0.85 -27.07 -22.02
N ASN A 384 -1.30 -27.69 -20.93
CA ASN A 384 -2.64 -28.26 -20.81
C ASN A 384 -3.34 -27.65 -19.60
N PHE A 385 -4.67 -27.63 -19.64
CA PHE A 385 -5.52 -27.11 -18.57
C PHE A 385 -6.51 -28.18 -18.11
N LEU A 386 -6.98 -28.08 -16.87
CA LEU A 386 -7.90 -29.01 -16.24
C LEU A 386 -9.03 -28.26 -15.56
N GLU A 387 -10.26 -28.67 -15.87
CA GLU A 387 -11.45 -28.24 -15.18
C GLU A 387 -11.60 -29.00 -13.85
N THR A 388 -11.08 -28.45 -12.75
CA THR A 388 -11.05 -29.15 -11.46
C THR A 388 -12.43 -29.40 -10.87
N THR A 389 -13.46 -28.69 -11.34
CA THR A 389 -14.84 -28.95 -10.90
C THR A 389 -15.34 -30.31 -11.36
N MET A 390 -14.77 -30.86 -12.43
CA MET A 390 -15.08 -32.20 -12.96
C MET A 390 -14.36 -33.36 -12.22
N ILE A 391 -13.58 -33.07 -11.17
CA ILE A 391 -12.98 -34.11 -10.31
C ILE A 391 -14.07 -34.88 -9.54
N GLY A 392 -15.16 -34.20 -9.20
CA GLY A 392 -16.23 -34.77 -8.41
C GLY A 392 -17.27 -35.57 -9.20
N ASP A 393 -18.34 -35.94 -8.51
CA ASP A 393 -19.55 -36.45 -9.14
C ASP A 393 -20.27 -35.28 -9.83
N VAL A 394 -20.16 -35.20 -11.16
CA VAL A 394 -20.71 -34.13 -11.98
C VAL A 394 -21.51 -34.73 -13.13
N ASP A 395 -22.61 -34.07 -13.47
CA ASP A 395 -23.33 -34.30 -14.71
C ASP A 395 -22.46 -33.77 -15.87
N LEU A 396 -22.00 -34.65 -16.76
CA LEU A 396 -21.14 -34.22 -17.86
C LEU A 396 -21.90 -33.40 -18.91
N ASP A 397 -23.22 -33.52 -18.95
CA ASP A 397 -24.07 -32.78 -19.88
C ASP A 397 -24.14 -31.29 -19.51
N ASP A 398 -23.87 -30.92 -18.25
CA ASP A 398 -23.69 -29.50 -17.85
C ASP A 398 -22.49 -28.84 -18.57
N PHE A 399 -21.48 -29.63 -18.94
CA PHE A 399 -20.26 -29.16 -19.58
C PHE A 399 -20.25 -29.42 -21.10
N PHE A 400 -20.91 -30.49 -21.53
CA PHE A 400 -20.99 -30.97 -22.91
C PHE A 400 -22.43 -31.33 -23.29
N PRO A 401 -23.36 -30.36 -23.30
CA PRO A 401 -24.79 -30.62 -23.49
C PRO A 401 -25.10 -31.27 -24.85
N ASP A 402 -24.26 -31.02 -25.85
CA ASP A 402 -24.41 -31.56 -27.21
C ASP A 402 -23.98 -33.04 -27.32
N GLU A 403 -23.25 -33.57 -26.34
CA GLU A 403 -22.64 -34.91 -26.42
C GLU A 403 -23.42 -36.02 -25.69
N GLN A 404 -24.41 -35.68 -24.83
CA GLN A 404 -25.24 -36.63 -24.07
C GLN A 404 -24.42 -37.76 -23.40
N LEU A 405 -23.34 -37.37 -22.73
CA LEU A 405 -22.29 -38.27 -22.28
C LEU A 405 -22.75 -39.20 -21.17
N ASP A 406 -23.68 -38.77 -20.32
CA ASP A 406 -24.14 -39.54 -19.16
C ASP A 406 -24.83 -40.85 -19.56
N SER A 407 -25.51 -40.86 -20.72
CA SER A 407 -26.09 -42.08 -21.31
C SER A 407 -25.03 -43.13 -21.68
N THR A 408 -23.80 -42.68 -21.96
CA THR A 408 -22.66 -43.53 -22.35
C THR A 408 -21.81 -44.00 -21.16
N MET A 409 -22.12 -43.54 -19.95
CA MET A 409 -21.37 -43.86 -18.73
C MET A 409 -21.82 -45.16 -18.05
N VAL A 410 -23.00 -45.68 -18.43
CA VAL A 410 -23.59 -46.90 -17.85
C VAL A 410 -22.66 -48.10 -18.08
N GLY A 411 -22.24 -48.75 -17.00
CA GLY A 411 -21.41 -49.97 -17.02
C GLY A 411 -19.89 -49.77 -17.08
N LYS A 412 -19.40 -48.53 -17.05
CA LYS A 412 -17.95 -48.25 -16.95
C LYS A 412 -17.43 -48.47 -15.53
N SER A 413 -16.22 -49.01 -15.41
CA SER A 413 -15.52 -49.08 -14.12
C SER A 413 -15.12 -47.68 -13.62
N GLN A 414 -14.90 -47.53 -12.32
CA GLN A 414 -14.45 -46.25 -11.72
C GLN A 414 -13.18 -45.68 -12.37
N ASN A 415 -12.21 -46.53 -12.75
CA ASN A 415 -11.00 -46.05 -13.42
C ASN A 415 -11.26 -45.60 -14.86
N GLN A 416 -12.16 -46.27 -15.59
CA GLN A 416 -12.56 -45.84 -16.94
C GLN A 416 -13.33 -44.52 -16.87
N MET A 417 -14.19 -44.35 -15.87
CA MET A 417 -14.86 -43.08 -15.57
C MET A 417 -13.84 -41.99 -15.26
N SER A 418 -12.84 -42.30 -14.45
CA SER A 418 -11.78 -41.36 -14.10
C SER A 418 -10.98 -40.85 -15.28
N LEU A 419 -10.61 -41.76 -16.18
CA LEU A 419 -9.88 -41.38 -17.39
C LEU A 419 -10.77 -40.54 -18.31
N LEU A 420 -12.05 -40.89 -18.44
CA LEU A 420 -13.00 -40.13 -19.24
C LEU A 420 -13.17 -38.70 -18.71
N THR A 421 -13.41 -38.53 -17.41
CA THR A 421 -13.57 -37.18 -16.82
C THR A 421 -12.28 -36.38 -16.88
N PHE A 422 -11.11 -37.02 -16.72
CA PHE A 422 -9.82 -36.37 -16.92
C PHE A 422 -9.66 -35.80 -18.34
N GLU A 423 -9.90 -36.62 -19.37
CA GLU A 423 -9.80 -36.17 -20.77
C GLU A 423 -10.83 -35.09 -21.10
N LYS A 424 -12.07 -35.24 -20.61
CA LYS A 424 -13.13 -34.23 -20.80
C LYS A 424 -12.82 -32.92 -20.08
N SER A 425 -12.23 -32.98 -18.88
CA SER A 425 -11.76 -31.78 -18.17
C SER A 425 -10.68 -31.05 -18.95
N LYS A 426 -9.76 -31.79 -19.59
CA LYS A 426 -8.75 -31.21 -20.50
C LYS A 426 -9.39 -30.55 -21.70
N GLN A 427 -10.32 -31.23 -22.36
CA GLN A 427 -11.04 -30.70 -23.52
C GLN A 427 -11.77 -29.39 -23.17
N TYR A 428 -12.50 -29.38 -22.05
CA TYR A 428 -13.27 -28.22 -21.60
C TYR A 428 -12.35 -27.03 -21.26
N ALA A 429 -11.37 -27.24 -20.39
CA ALA A 429 -10.51 -26.16 -19.91
C ALA A 429 -9.63 -25.58 -21.03
N ASN A 430 -9.10 -26.40 -21.93
CA ASN A 430 -8.36 -25.92 -23.10
C ASN A 430 -9.24 -25.09 -24.04
N LYS A 431 -10.51 -25.49 -24.25
CA LYS A 431 -11.48 -24.71 -25.02
C LYS A 431 -11.73 -23.35 -24.34
N LYS A 432 -11.98 -23.34 -23.03
CA LYS A 432 -12.20 -22.12 -22.24
C LYS A 432 -11.00 -21.18 -22.24
N TYR A 433 -9.78 -21.72 -22.13
CA TYR A 433 -8.55 -20.96 -22.27
C TYR A 433 -8.48 -20.28 -23.64
N LYS A 434 -8.67 -21.04 -24.74
CA LYS A 434 -8.63 -20.48 -26.11
C LYS A 434 -9.70 -19.41 -26.35
N GLU A 435 -10.93 -19.62 -25.86
CA GLU A 435 -12.02 -18.63 -25.94
C GLU A 435 -11.65 -17.30 -25.25
N ASN A 436 -10.83 -17.36 -24.19
CA ASN A 436 -10.52 -16.22 -23.33
C ASN A 436 -9.05 -15.75 -23.39
N GLU A 437 -8.22 -16.33 -24.28
CA GLU A 437 -6.76 -16.18 -24.27
C GLU A 437 -6.32 -14.71 -24.29
N LYS A 438 -6.95 -13.91 -25.15
CA LYS A 438 -6.68 -12.46 -25.23
C LYS A 438 -6.99 -11.73 -23.92
N GLY A 439 -8.03 -12.15 -23.20
CA GLY A 439 -8.42 -11.57 -21.91
C GLY A 439 -7.47 -12.00 -20.80
N ILE A 440 -7.12 -13.28 -20.76
CA ILE A 440 -6.21 -13.89 -19.77
C ILE A 440 -4.87 -13.16 -19.72
N HIS A 441 -4.31 -12.80 -20.89
CA HIS A 441 -3.03 -12.11 -21.01
C HIS A 441 -3.13 -10.57 -21.07
N SER A 442 -4.31 -10.00 -20.81
CA SER A 442 -4.54 -8.55 -20.96
C SER A 442 -4.23 -7.71 -19.71
N GLY A 443 -4.04 -8.35 -18.55
CA GLY A 443 -3.91 -7.64 -17.25
C GLY A 443 -5.21 -6.95 -16.79
N ARG A 444 -6.36 -7.28 -17.38
CA ARG A 444 -7.66 -6.72 -16.99
C ARG A 444 -8.19 -7.35 -15.70
N LEU A 445 -9.02 -6.60 -14.99
CA LEU A 445 -9.81 -7.07 -13.85
C LEU A 445 -10.51 -8.41 -14.19
N ASN A 446 -10.52 -9.33 -13.23
CA ASN A 446 -11.11 -10.68 -13.30
C ASN A 446 -10.43 -11.68 -14.23
N TYR A 447 -9.46 -11.27 -15.05
CA TYR A 447 -8.56 -12.20 -15.74
C TYR A 447 -7.30 -12.43 -14.92
N MET A 448 -6.68 -13.60 -15.08
CA MET A 448 -5.38 -13.90 -14.47
C MET A 448 -4.71 -15.06 -15.20
N PHE A 449 -3.41 -14.93 -15.43
CA PHE A 449 -2.50 -16.02 -15.72
C PHE A 449 -1.38 -15.99 -14.69
N LEU A 450 -1.35 -16.98 -13.78
CA LEU A 450 -0.39 -17.03 -12.68
C LEU A 450 0.32 -18.38 -12.67
N GLU A 451 1.52 -18.41 -13.23
CA GLU A 451 2.43 -19.55 -13.10
C GLU A 451 3.07 -19.55 -11.69
N ILE A 452 2.90 -20.64 -10.94
CA ILE A 452 3.51 -20.81 -9.60
C ILE A 452 4.97 -21.27 -9.76
N SER A 453 5.76 -20.39 -10.37
CA SER A 453 7.18 -20.62 -10.62
C SER A 453 8.00 -20.42 -9.34
N LYS A 454 9.29 -20.79 -9.42
CA LYS A 454 10.27 -20.47 -8.37
C LYS A 454 10.35 -18.98 -8.08
N ASP A 455 10.11 -18.12 -9.09
CA ASP A 455 10.17 -16.67 -8.96
C ASP A 455 8.99 -16.12 -8.16
N VAL A 456 7.79 -16.66 -8.37
CA VAL A 456 6.62 -16.37 -7.54
C VAL A 456 6.87 -16.85 -6.11
N ARG A 457 7.45 -18.04 -5.93
CA ARG A 457 7.76 -18.58 -4.60
C ARG A 457 8.80 -17.80 -3.81
N ARG A 458 9.73 -17.11 -4.47
CA ARG A 458 10.63 -16.17 -3.79
C ARG A 458 9.90 -14.94 -3.22
N LYS A 459 8.71 -14.63 -3.73
CA LYS A 459 7.91 -13.46 -3.36
C LYS A 459 6.74 -13.80 -2.44
N ILE A 460 6.05 -14.92 -2.69
CA ILE A 460 4.83 -15.30 -1.99
C ILE A 460 5.00 -16.69 -1.37
N GLN A 461 4.99 -16.74 -0.05
CA GLN A 461 5.02 -17.97 0.73
C GLN A 461 3.61 -18.56 0.90
N PRO A 462 3.49 -19.90 0.98
CA PRO A 462 2.23 -20.55 1.33
C PRO A 462 1.70 -20.14 2.71
N ILE A 463 0.38 -20.05 2.84
CA ILE A 463 -0.36 -19.76 4.07
C ILE A 463 -1.16 -20.99 4.51
N GLY A 464 -0.45 -22.09 4.76
CA GLY A 464 -1.01 -23.31 5.38
C GLY A 464 -1.06 -23.20 6.89
N LYS A 465 -1.93 -23.99 7.54
CA LYS A 465 -1.94 -24.11 9.00
C LYS A 465 -0.75 -24.90 9.49
#